data_AF-A0A952WMP1-F1
#
_entry.id   AF-A0A952WMP1-F1
#
_cell.length_a   1.000
_cell.length_b   1.000
_cell.length_c   1.000
_cell.angle_alpha   90.00
_cell.angle_beta   90.00
_cell.angle_gamma   90.00
#
_symmetry.space_group_name_H-M   'P 1'
#
loop_
_entity.id
_entity.type
_entity.pdbx_description
1 polymer ?
#
loop_
_entity_poly.entity_id
_entity_poly.type
_entity_poly.pdbx_seq_one_letter_code
_entity_poly.pdbx_strand_id
1 'polypeptide(L)'
;MRSNLTIGLLAVAGIAAGASAHGVGLDLRFSKGISDGGLWTSNITANPGETVYVRVEMSIPDTYYGISGARYNIISNNAGGWDVGGNDVIDLTPGKGSATDGRYAGFDFGGQTQVTFESPSSLRIDAKGDTNNNPNAGISTSQNTPGALGTNFNTRIDHVPVFKFAVKLSNNPEVGRQIILKILNSEITSFKGYETSSSTAGVQIDGAEGDNGTITIVPAPGVLFAAGIAGLAVVRRRR
;
A
#
# COMPACT_ATOMS: atom_id res chain seq x y z
N MET A 1 40.08 12.94 55.90
CA MET A 1 38.90 12.99 55.01
C MET A 1 38.99 11.80 54.07
N ARG A 2 38.13 10.79 54.23
CA ARG A 2 38.09 9.59 53.37
C ARG A 2 36.79 9.65 52.58
N SER A 3 36.87 9.75 51.25
CA SER A 3 35.71 9.75 50.36
C SER A 3 35.31 8.30 50.06
N ASN A 4 34.06 7.96 50.41
CA ASN A 4 33.42 6.71 50.03
C ASN A 4 32.97 6.82 48.57
N LEU A 5 33.68 6.20 47.64
CA LEU A 5 33.22 6.05 46.26
C LEU A 5 32.34 4.80 46.19
N THR A 6 31.02 4.99 46.15
CA THR A 6 30.05 3.92 45.93
C THR A 6 29.75 3.87 44.43
N ILE A 7 30.29 2.88 43.72
CA ILE A 7 29.95 2.61 42.32
C ILE A 7 28.67 1.79 42.30
N GLY A 8 27.54 2.46 42.07
CA GLY A 8 26.25 1.81 41.85
C GLY A 8 26.20 1.20 40.46
N LEU A 9 26.24 -0.14 40.38
CA LEU A 9 26.05 -0.89 39.16
C LEU A 9 24.55 -0.85 38.78
N LEU A 10 24.17 0.02 37.84
CA LEU A 10 22.85 -0.04 37.21
C LEU A 10 22.80 -1.29 36.31
N ALA A 11 22.10 -2.32 36.76
CA ALA A 11 21.66 -3.39 35.90
C ALA A 11 20.52 -2.85 35.02
N VAL A 12 20.83 -2.50 33.76
CA VAL A 12 19.80 -2.31 32.74
C VAL A 12 19.24 -3.69 32.42
N ALA A 13 18.03 -3.96 32.91
CA ALA A 13 17.25 -5.11 32.48
C ALA A 13 17.07 -5.00 30.96
N GLY A 14 17.67 -5.94 30.24
CA GLY A 14 17.44 -6.08 28.80
C GLY A 14 15.94 -6.25 28.57
N ILE A 15 15.35 -5.30 27.85
CA ILE A 15 14.05 -5.49 27.22
C ILE A 15 14.26 -6.68 26.29
N ALA A 16 13.80 -7.86 26.70
CA ALA A 16 13.60 -8.95 25.77
C ALA A 16 12.56 -8.46 24.78
N ALA A 17 13.02 -8.03 23.60
CA ALA A 17 12.16 -7.90 22.44
C ALA A 17 11.59 -9.30 22.21
N GLY A 18 10.38 -9.56 22.69
CA GLY A 18 9.62 -10.71 22.24
C GLY A 18 9.57 -10.59 20.72
N ALA A 19 9.96 -11.65 20.02
CA ALA A 19 9.74 -11.74 18.59
C ALA A 19 8.24 -11.56 18.37
N SER A 20 7.83 -10.39 17.89
CA SER A 20 6.49 -10.18 17.39
C SER A 20 6.37 -11.07 16.16
N ALA A 21 5.53 -12.11 16.22
CA ALA A 21 5.16 -12.85 15.03
C ALA A 21 4.72 -11.82 13.97
N HIS A 22 5.36 -11.86 12.80
CA HIS A 22 4.98 -11.00 11.69
C HIS A 22 3.50 -11.21 11.36
N GLY A 23 2.78 -10.12 11.07
CA GLY A 23 1.39 -10.20 10.65
C GLY A 23 1.26 -11.04 9.37
N VAL A 24 0.15 -11.75 9.22
CA VAL A 24 -0.16 -12.51 8.00
C VAL A 24 -1.15 -11.70 7.19
N GLY A 25 -0.72 -11.08 6.10
CA GLY A 25 -1.64 -10.23 5.35
C GLY A 25 -1.04 -9.39 4.24
N LEU A 26 -1.92 -8.52 3.73
CA LEU A 26 -1.66 -7.55 2.69
C LEU A 26 -1.98 -6.14 3.20
N ASP A 27 -0.94 -5.35 3.41
CA ASP A 27 -1.06 -3.97 3.89
C ASP A 27 -1.09 -2.97 2.74
N LEU A 28 -1.96 -1.96 2.85
CA LEU A 28 -2.00 -0.83 1.93
C LEU A 28 -1.19 0.33 2.49
N ARG A 29 -0.17 0.74 1.75
CA ARG A 29 0.70 1.83 2.15
C ARG A 29 0.70 2.95 1.13
N PHE A 30 0.78 4.18 1.63
CA PHE A 30 0.62 5.41 0.86
C PHE A 30 1.85 6.30 1.02
N SER A 31 2.24 6.97 -0.07
CA SER A 31 3.30 7.97 -0.05
C SER A 31 3.08 9.07 -1.09
N LYS A 32 3.60 10.26 -0.84
CA LYS A 32 3.74 11.32 -1.86
C LYS A 32 5.03 11.16 -2.66
N GLY A 33 5.99 10.40 -2.15
CA GLY A 33 7.25 10.12 -2.81
C GLY A 33 7.15 8.88 -3.69
N ILE A 34 7.78 8.93 -4.87
CA ILE A 34 7.89 7.75 -5.74
C ILE A 34 8.91 6.73 -5.20
N SER A 35 9.87 7.14 -4.37
CA SER A 35 10.94 6.26 -3.90
C SER A 35 10.45 5.27 -2.84
N ASP A 36 10.87 4.01 -2.96
CA ASP A 36 10.45 2.96 -2.02
C ASP A 36 11.09 3.11 -0.63
N GLY A 37 12.21 3.82 -0.54
CA GLY A 37 12.84 4.22 0.73
C GLY A 37 12.25 5.47 1.38
N GLY A 38 11.20 6.06 0.80
CA GLY A 38 10.47 7.18 1.40
C GLY A 38 9.64 6.77 2.63
N LEU A 39 8.97 7.74 3.25
CA LEU A 39 7.98 7.47 4.29
C LEU A 39 6.70 6.89 3.65
N TRP A 40 6.25 5.76 4.18
CA TRP A 40 5.03 5.06 3.79
C TRP A 40 4.12 4.93 5.01
N THR A 41 2.85 5.32 4.86
CA THR A 41 1.87 5.35 5.96
C THR A 41 0.59 4.61 5.57
N SER A 42 -0.25 4.22 6.53
CA SER A 42 -1.54 3.57 6.22
C SER A 42 -2.63 4.56 5.80
N ASN A 43 -2.45 5.86 6.07
CA ASN A 43 -3.36 6.93 5.66
C ASN A 43 -2.53 8.15 5.26
N ILE A 44 -3.06 8.96 4.34
CA ILE A 44 -2.36 10.14 3.83
C ILE A 44 -3.31 11.29 3.54
N THR A 45 -2.82 12.51 3.75
CA THR A 45 -3.49 13.72 3.26
C THR A 45 -2.86 14.18 1.95
N ALA A 46 -3.66 14.64 1.01
CA ALA A 46 -3.19 15.09 -0.29
C ALA A 46 -3.93 16.34 -0.76
N ASN A 47 -3.28 17.13 -1.62
CA ASN A 47 -3.87 18.31 -2.23
C ASN A 47 -4.57 17.93 -3.55
N PRO A 48 -5.53 18.74 -4.03
CA PRO A 48 -6.04 18.63 -5.39
C PRO A 48 -4.92 18.57 -6.44
N GLY A 49 -5.05 17.68 -7.42
CA GLY A 49 -4.07 17.50 -8.50
C GLY A 49 -2.79 16.75 -8.10
N GLU A 50 -2.60 16.43 -6.81
CA GLU A 50 -1.42 15.71 -6.34
C GLU A 50 -1.47 14.23 -6.74
N THR A 51 -0.29 13.64 -6.93
CA THR A 51 -0.14 12.20 -7.13
C THR A 51 0.19 11.54 -5.79
N VAL A 52 -0.58 10.52 -5.44
CA VAL A 52 -0.33 9.63 -4.30
C VAL A 52 0.12 8.28 -4.83
N TYR A 53 1.28 7.80 -4.41
CA TYR A 53 1.72 6.44 -4.66
C TYR A 53 1.13 5.51 -3.61
N VAL A 54 0.67 4.36 -4.07
CA VAL A 54 0.09 3.30 -3.25
C VAL A 54 0.86 2.01 -3.53
N ARG A 55 1.20 1.27 -2.49
CA ARG A 55 1.77 -0.07 -2.62
C ARG A 55 1.03 -1.06 -1.74
N VAL A 56 1.08 -2.31 -2.15
CA VAL A 56 0.70 -3.47 -1.35
C VAL A 56 1.98 -4.09 -0.80
N GLU A 57 2.03 -4.22 0.52
CA GLU A 57 3.06 -4.97 1.22
C GLU A 57 2.51 -6.30 1.68
N MET A 58 3.28 -7.37 1.50
CA MET A 58 2.91 -8.70 1.95
C MET A 58 3.80 -9.10 3.12
N SER A 59 3.17 -9.66 4.16
CA SER A 59 3.83 -10.22 5.33
C SER A 59 3.36 -11.65 5.58
N ILE A 60 4.30 -12.55 5.88
CA ILE A 60 4.04 -13.98 6.16
C ILE A 60 4.76 -14.41 7.44
N PRO A 61 4.36 -15.52 8.08
CA PRO A 61 5.03 -16.01 9.29
C PRO A 61 6.50 -16.39 9.07
N ASP A 62 7.30 -16.27 10.14
CA ASP A 62 8.72 -16.67 10.19
C ASP A 62 9.00 -18.14 9.87
N THR A 63 7.97 -18.99 9.93
CA THR A 63 8.08 -20.42 9.61
C THR A 63 8.30 -20.67 8.11
N TYR A 64 8.14 -19.67 7.25
CA TYR A 64 8.32 -19.77 5.81
C TYR A 64 9.68 -19.23 5.36
N TYR A 65 10.23 -19.84 4.32
CA TYR A 65 11.48 -19.40 3.69
C TYR A 65 11.33 -18.10 2.90
N GLY A 66 10.13 -17.86 2.35
CA GLY A 66 9.86 -16.64 1.57
C GLY A 66 8.47 -16.64 0.97
N ILE A 67 8.09 -15.49 0.43
CA ILE A 67 6.79 -15.30 -0.20
C ILE A 67 6.73 -16.06 -1.53
N SER A 68 5.67 -16.87 -1.70
CA SER A 68 5.35 -17.47 -3.00
C SER A 68 4.45 -16.57 -3.81
N GLY A 69 3.40 -16.04 -3.18
CA GLY A 69 2.54 -15.04 -3.81
C GLY A 69 1.16 -14.96 -3.19
N ALA A 70 0.38 -14.02 -3.71
CA ALA A 70 -1.00 -13.79 -3.31
C ALA A 70 -1.86 -13.46 -4.53
N ARG A 71 -3.17 -13.68 -4.36
CA ARG A 71 -4.21 -13.21 -5.27
C ARG A 71 -5.25 -12.42 -4.50
N TYR A 72 -5.48 -11.20 -4.93
CA TYR A 72 -6.36 -10.25 -4.23
C TYR A 72 -6.89 -9.17 -5.17
N ASN A 73 -7.93 -8.45 -4.75
CA ASN A 73 -8.43 -7.25 -5.42
C ASN A 73 -8.20 -6.01 -4.56
N ILE A 74 -7.98 -4.87 -5.22
CA ILE A 74 -8.01 -3.56 -4.56
C ILE A 74 -9.27 -2.85 -5.01
N ILE A 75 -10.12 -2.49 -4.06
CA ILE A 75 -11.39 -1.81 -4.35
C ILE A 75 -11.48 -0.47 -3.63
N SER A 76 -12.23 0.44 -4.23
CA SER A 76 -12.78 1.61 -3.56
C SER A 76 -14.21 1.78 -4.03
N ASN A 77 -15.14 1.82 -3.09
CA ASN A 77 -16.58 1.87 -3.35
C ASN A 77 -17.31 2.80 -2.37
N ASN A 78 -16.56 3.69 -1.70
CA ASN A 78 -17.18 4.66 -0.83
C ASN A 78 -17.87 5.74 -1.67
N ALA A 79 -19.13 6.04 -1.35
CA ALA A 79 -19.94 7.00 -2.09
C ALA A 79 -19.24 8.37 -2.16
N GLY A 80 -19.17 8.95 -3.36
CA GLY A 80 -18.46 10.23 -3.60
C GLY A 80 -16.92 10.14 -3.48
N GLY A 81 -16.38 8.94 -3.27
CA GLY A 81 -14.96 8.70 -3.10
C GLY A 81 -14.21 8.78 -4.42
N TRP A 82 -14.39 7.79 -5.29
CA TRP A 82 -13.75 7.76 -6.60
C TRP A 82 -14.47 8.66 -7.61
N ASP A 83 -13.76 9.64 -8.19
CA ASP A 83 -14.36 10.63 -9.09
C ASP A 83 -13.86 10.49 -10.52
N VAL A 84 -14.52 9.60 -11.27
CA VAL A 84 -14.30 9.43 -12.71
C VAL A 84 -14.64 10.71 -13.49
N GLY A 85 -15.65 11.47 -13.06
CA GLY A 85 -16.08 12.71 -13.71
C GLY A 85 -15.13 13.89 -13.47
N GLY A 86 -14.48 13.92 -12.31
CA GLY A 86 -13.45 14.88 -11.92
C GLY A 86 -12.05 14.53 -12.40
N ASN A 87 -11.87 13.41 -13.11
CA ASN A 87 -10.61 12.90 -13.66
C ASN A 87 -9.59 12.44 -12.59
N ASP A 88 -10.04 11.72 -11.56
CA ASP A 88 -9.10 10.82 -10.87
C ASP A 88 -8.58 9.77 -11.85
N VAL A 89 -7.29 9.44 -11.78
CA VAL A 89 -6.66 8.47 -12.70
C VAL A 89 -5.75 7.53 -11.94
N ILE A 90 -5.82 6.24 -12.28
CA ILE A 90 -4.84 5.24 -11.86
C ILE A 90 -3.72 5.11 -12.90
N ASP A 91 -2.48 5.12 -12.42
CA ASP A 91 -1.29 4.77 -13.20
C ASP A 91 -0.62 3.53 -12.60
N LEU A 92 -0.64 2.42 -13.34
CA LEU A 92 -0.04 1.14 -12.95
C LEU A 92 1.45 1.02 -13.34
N THR A 93 2.05 2.03 -13.98
CA THR A 93 3.47 1.99 -14.36
C THR A 93 4.49 2.07 -13.21
N PRO A 94 4.19 2.61 -12.00
CA PRO A 94 5.17 2.77 -10.93
C PRO A 94 5.74 1.48 -10.32
N GLY A 95 5.12 0.31 -10.53
CA GLY A 95 5.64 -0.99 -10.03
C GLY A 95 6.94 -1.48 -10.68
N LYS A 96 7.60 -0.64 -11.49
CA LYS A 96 8.63 -1.04 -12.46
C LYS A 96 9.72 -1.97 -11.91
N GLY A 97 9.70 -3.19 -12.44
CA GLY A 97 10.80 -4.14 -12.42
C GLY A 97 10.79 -5.00 -13.68
N SER A 98 9.62 -5.58 -13.99
CA SER A 98 9.47 -6.57 -15.06
C SER A 98 8.14 -6.50 -15.83
N ALA A 99 7.07 -5.96 -15.24
CA ALA A 99 5.76 -5.83 -15.89
C ALA A 99 5.24 -4.38 -15.92
N THR A 100 4.42 -4.02 -16.92
CA THR A 100 3.80 -2.69 -17.10
C THR A 100 2.45 -2.56 -16.39
N ASP A 101 2.23 -3.33 -15.32
CA ASP A 101 0.91 -3.53 -14.73
C ASP A 101 0.91 -3.45 -13.19
N GLY A 102 1.91 -2.77 -12.62
CA GLY A 102 1.98 -2.44 -11.20
C GLY A 102 2.66 -3.49 -10.32
N ARG A 103 2.93 -4.71 -10.83
CA ARG A 103 3.63 -5.74 -10.06
C ARG A 103 5.11 -5.39 -9.86
N TYR A 104 5.60 -5.59 -8.64
CA TYR A 104 6.97 -5.29 -8.25
C TYR A 104 7.96 -6.31 -8.83
N ALA A 105 9.21 -5.90 -9.08
CA ALA A 105 10.26 -6.78 -9.58
C ALA A 105 10.39 -8.06 -8.71
N GLY A 106 10.39 -9.24 -9.33
CA GLY A 106 10.50 -10.52 -8.62
C GLY A 106 9.16 -11.10 -8.17
N PHE A 107 8.07 -10.32 -8.20
CA PHE A 107 6.70 -10.76 -7.87
C PHE A 107 5.76 -10.75 -9.09
N ASP A 108 6.30 -10.88 -10.29
CA ASP A 108 5.59 -10.78 -11.56
C ASP A 108 5.50 -12.11 -12.33
N PHE A 109 5.87 -13.23 -11.70
CA PHE A 109 5.92 -14.55 -12.33
C PHE A 109 4.52 -15.15 -12.56
N GLY A 110 4.25 -15.69 -13.75
CA GLY A 110 3.07 -16.52 -14.04
C GLY A 110 1.70 -15.83 -13.94
N GLY A 111 1.67 -14.51 -13.70
CA GLY A 111 0.45 -13.74 -13.51
C GLY A 111 -0.13 -13.16 -14.81
N GLN A 112 -1.43 -12.87 -14.79
CA GLN A 112 -2.10 -12.12 -15.86
C GLN A 112 -1.81 -10.61 -15.74
N THR A 113 -2.02 -9.87 -16.83
CA THR A 113 -1.95 -8.41 -16.81
C THR A 113 -3.03 -7.83 -15.92
N GLN A 114 -2.71 -6.77 -15.18
CA GLN A 114 -3.63 -6.06 -14.29
C GLN A 114 -4.21 -4.82 -14.98
N VAL A 115 -5.46 -4.48 -14.67
CA VAL A 115 -6.14 -3.28 -15.18
C VAL A 115 -7.00 -2.64 -14.10
N THR A 116 -7.42 -1.42 -14.41
CA THR A 116 -8.38 -0.66 -13.63
C THR A 116 -9.78 -0.80 -14.24
N PHE A 117 -10.77 -1.11 -13.42
CA PHE A 117 -12.19 -1.08 -13.73
C PHE A 117 -12.84 0.05 -12.93
N GLU A 118 -13.45 0.99 -13.64
CA GLU A 118 -13.95 2.23 -13.04
C GLU A 118 -15.42 2.45 -13.39
N SER A 119 -16.16 2.96 -12.41
CA SER A 119 -17.52 3.47 -12.59
C SER A 119 -17.73 4.63 -11.61
N PRO A 120 -18.81 5.42 -11.72
CA PRO A 120 -19.03 6.53 -10.79
C PRO A 120 -18.98 6.08 -9.33
N SER A 121 -18.15 6.71 -8.50
CA SER A 121 -17.92 6.35 -7.09
C SER A 121 -17.30 4.96 -6.84
N SER A 122 -16.83 4.25 -7.86
CA SER A 122 -16.20 2.94 -7.69
C SER A 122 -14.97 2.74 -8.55
N LEU A 123 -13.96 2.15 -7.94
CA LEU A 123 -12.71 1.72 -8.52
C LEU A 123 -12.46 0.27 -8.11
N ARG A 124 -11.94 -0.53 -9.04
CA ARG A 124 -11.39 -1.85 -8.78
C ARG A 124 -10.13 -2.05 -9.62
N ILE A 125 -9.05 -2.50 -9.00
CA ILE A 125 -7.85 -2.99 -9.71
C ILE A 125 -7.86 -4.52 -9.61
N ASP A 126 -7.80 -5.17 -10.77
CA ASP A 126 -8.01 -6.62 -10.92
C ASP A 126 -7.32 -7.11 -12.21
N ALA A 127 -7.35 -8.43 -12.46
CA ALA A 127 -6.90 -9.04 -13.68
C ALA A 127 -7.68 -8.53 -14.91
N LYS A 128 -6.96 -8.28 -16.00
CA LYS A 128 -7.52 -7.80 -17.28
C LYS A 128 -8.68 -8.65 -17.81
N GLY A 129 -8.61 -9.97 -17.60
CA GLY A 129 -9.62 -10.90 -18.05
C GLY A 129 -10.89 -10.91 -17.21
N ASP A 130 -10.91 -10.24 -16.05
CA ASP A 130 -12.01 -10.33 -15.10
C ASP A 130 -13.08 -9.25 -15.31
N THR A 131 -13.77 -9.32 -16.43
CA THR A 131 -14.83 -8.35 -16.73
C THR A 131 -16.08 -8.51 -15.86
N ASN A 132 -16.20 -9.61 -15.10
CA ASN A 132 -17.41 -9.98 -14.36
C ASN A 132 -17.25 -9.98 -12.83
N ASN A 133 -16.13 -9.48 -12.29
CA ASN A 133 -15.88 -9.47 -10.86
C ASN A 133 -15.89 -10.84 -10.20
N ASN A 134 -15.13 -11.75 -10.79
CA ASN A 134 -14.83 -13.04 -10.20
C ASN A 134 -13.69 -12.89 -9.17
N PRO A 135 -13.94 -13.17 -7.88
CA PRO A 135 -12.92 -13.03 -6.84
C PRO A 135 -11.67 -13.90 -7.09
N ASN A 136 -11.77 -14.94 -7.93
CA ASN A 136 -10.67 -15.85 -8.23
C ASN A 136 -9.70 -15.36 -9.32
N ALA A 137 -9.97 -14.24 -10.00
CA ALA A 137 -9.14 -13.76 -11.10
C ALA A 137 -7.97 -12.91 -10.59
N GLY A 138 -8.27 -11.81 -9.90
CA GLY A 138 -7.40 -11.07 -8.99
C GLY A 138 -6.07 -10.52 -9.50
N ILE A 139 -5.54 -9.54 -8.77
CA ILE A 139 -4.13 -9.16 -8.84
C ILE A 139 -3.30 -10.35 -8.37
N SER A 140 -2.51 -10.93 -9.28
CA SER A 140 -1.61 -12.05 -8.98
C SER A 140 -0.19 -11.53 -8.82
N THR A 141 0.27 -11.42 -7.57
CA THR A 141 1.67 -11.13 -7.25
C THR A 141 2.37 -12.41 -6.83
N SER A 142 3.31 -12.90 -7.62
CA SER A 142 3.96 -14.19 -7.39
C SER A 142 5.42 -14.19 -7.79
N GLN A 143 6.22 -14.83 -6.95
CA GLN A 143 7.62 -15.09 -7.18
C GLN A 143 7.81 -16.52 -7.67
N ASN A 144 8.71 -16.71 -8.62
CA ASN A 144 9.10 -18.05 -9.07
C ASN A 144 9.77 -18.83 -7.92
N THR A 145 9.98 -20.13 -8.09
CA THR A 145 10.48 -21.01 -7.03
C THR A 145 11.88 -20.60 -6.54
N PRO A 146 12.21 -20.83 -5.26
CA PRO A 146 13.55 -20.64 -4.72
C PRO A 146 14.67 -21.24 -5.58
N GLY A 147 14.48 -22.49 -6.02
CA GLY A 147 15.47 -23.18 -6.85
C GLY A 147 15.66 -22.53 -8.22
N ALA A 148 14.60 -22.00 -8.82
CA ALA A 148 14.67 -21.36 -10.15
C ALA A 148 15.30 -19.96 -10.10
N LEU A 149 15.04 -19.20 -9.03
CA LEU A 149 15.59 -17.84 -8.87
C LEU A 149 16.96 -17.82 -8.21
N GLY A 150 17.33 -18.88 -7.46
CA GLY A 150 18.60 -18.95 -6.75
C GLY A 150 18.81 -17.74 -5.85
N THR A 151 19.94 -17.05 -6.01
CA THR A 151 20.27 -15.85 -5.24
C THR A 151 19.39 -14.64 -5.52
N ASN A 152 18.61 -14.66 -6.62
CA ASN A 152 17.65 -13.60 -6.94
C ASN A 152 16.30 -13.79 -6.24
N PHE A 153 16.11 -14.91 -5.55
CA PHE A 153 14.91 -15.15 -4.77
C PHE A 153 14.87 -14.18 -3.58
N ASN A 154 13.81 -13.38 -3.47
CA ASN A 154 13.58 -12.55 -2.30
C ASN A 154 13.14 -13.42 -1.12
N THR A 155 13.99 -13.54 -0.11
CA THR A 155 13.73 -14.27 1.14
C THR A 155 13.11 -13.42 2.23
N ARG A 156 12.87 -12.12 1.98
CA ARG A 156 12.16 -11.28 2.96
C ARG A 156 10.72 -11.76 3.10
N ILE A 157 10.22 -11.68 4.32
CA ILE A 157 8.90 -12.17 4.71
C ILE A 157 8.04 -11.11 5.38
N ASP A 158 8.60 -9.92 5.67
CA ASP A 158 7.91 -8.85 6.38
C ASP A 158 7.93 -7.56 5.57
N HIS A 159 6.74 -6.95 5.45
CA HIS A 159 6.46 -5.71 4.73
C HIS A 159 7.13 -5.67 3.36
N VAL A 160 6.95 -6.74 2.57
CA VAL A 160 7.59 -6.86 1.26
C VAL A 160 6.70 -6.25 0.20
N PRO A 161 7.14 -5.20 -0.52
CA PRO A 161 6.33 -4.60 -1.57
C PRO A 161 6.17 -5.57 -2.75
N VAL A 162 4.93 -5.87 -3.11
CA VAL A 162 4.57 -6.83 -4.18
C VAL A 162 3.82 -6.18 -5.34
N PHE A 163 3.16 -5.04 -5.08
CA PHE A 163 2.40 -4.28 -6.08
C PHE A 163 2.46 -2.79 -5.77
N LYS A 164 2.47 -1.94 -6.80
CA LYS A 164 2.54 -0.49 -6.67
C LYS A 164 1.90 0.23 -7.85
N PHE A 165 1.16 1.27 -7.55
CA PHE A 165 0.50 2.13 -8.52
C PHE A 165 0.47 3.57 -7.99
N ALA A 166 0.04 4.49 -8.85
CA ALA A 166 -0.20 5.87 -8.50
C ALA A 166 -1.68 6.22 -8.69
N VAL A 167 -2.18 7.04 -7.78
CA VAL A 167 -3.48 7.70 -7.84
C VAL A 167 -3.21 9.18 -8.12
N LYS A 168 -3.55 9.64 -9.31
CA LYS A 168 -3.56 11.07 -9.63
C LYS A 168 -4.92 11.63 -9.28
N LEU A 169 -4.96 12.57 -8.34
CA LEU A 169 -6.20 13.15 -7.84
C LEU A 169 -6.74 14.22 -8.79
N SER A 170 -8.06 14.35 -8.84
CA SER A 170 -8.76 15.46 -9.47
C SER A 170 -8.19 16.81 -9.03
N ASN A 171 -8.18 17.78 -9.95
CA ASN A 171 -7.77 19.17 -9.69
C ASN A 171 -8.84 19.98 -8.94
N ASN A 172 -10.10 19.55 -8.96
CA ASN A 172 -11.20 20.28 -8.31
C ASN A 172 -12.14 19.35 -7.51
N PRO A 173 -11.59 18.56 -6.56
CA PRO A 173 -12.39 17.70 -5.73
C PRO A 173 -13.11 18.51 -4.64
N GLU A 174 -14.19 17.93 -4.11
CA GLU A 174 -14.78 18.44 -2.87
C GLU A 174 -13.76 18.39 -1.72
N VAL A 175 -13.70 19.46 -0.92
CA VAL A 175 -12.82 19.53 0.25
C VAL A 175 -13.28 18.50 1.28
N GLY A 176 -12.32 17.73 1.82
CA GLY A 176 -12.64 16.65 2.77
C GLY A 176 -13.08 15.35 2.09
N ARG A 177 -13.13 15.30 0.75
CA ARG A 177 -13.35 14.06 -0.01
C ARG A 177 -12.31 13.02 0.40
N GLN A 178 -12.77 11.80 0.59
CA GLN A 178 -11.94 10.65 0.96
C GLN A 178 -12.02 9.58 -0.11
N ILE A 179 -10.87 9.05 -0.52
CA ILE A 179 -10.79 7.83 -1.31
C ILE A 179 -10.32 6.73 -0.36
N ILE A 180 -11.16 5.71 -0.15
CA ILE A 180 -10.84 4.59 0.73
C ILE A 180 -10.51 3.38 -0.14
N LEU A 181 -9.23 3.01 -0.19
CA LEU A 181 -8.77 1.80 -0.85
C LEU A 181 -8.78 0.64 0.14
N LYS A 182 -9.23 -0.53 -0.31
CA LYS A 182 -9.41 -1.71 0.53
C LYS A 182 -8.95 -2.96 -0.20
N ILE A 183 -8.33 -3.86 0.54
CA ILE A 183 -8.21 -5.28 0.23
C ILE A 183 -9.09 -5.97 1.27
N LEU A 184 -10.21 -6.56 0.88
CA LEU A 184 -11.06 -7.27 1.83
C LEU A 184 -10.57 -8.71 1.99
N ASN A 185 -10.72 -9.30 3.18
CA ASN A 185 -10.38 -10.71 3.40
C ASN A 185 -11.13 -11.63 2.41
N SER A 186 -12.35 -11.28 2.02
CA SER A 186 -13.15 -12.02 1.02
C SER A 186 -12.58 -11.96 -0.40
N GLU A 187 -11.74 -10.98 -0.68
CA GLU A 187 -11.09 -10.80 -1.99
C GLU A 187 -9.73 -11.51 -2.04
N ILE A 188 -9.18 -11.96 -0.91
CA ILE A 188 -7.93 -12.74 -0.87
C ILE A 188 -8.24 -14.20 -1.17
N THR A 189 -8.04 -14.61 -2.42
CA THR A 189 -8.39 -15.97 -2.89
C THR A 189 -7.20 -16.93 -2.93
N SER A 190 -5.98 -16.42 -2.75
CA SER A 190 -4.77 -17.23 -2.58
C SER A 190 -3.76 -16.43 -1.78
N PHE A 191 -3.06 -17.07 -0.84
CA PHE A 191 -2.00 -16.45 -0.06
C PHE A 191 -1.01 -17.54 0.34
N LYS A 192 0.23 -17.47 -0.18
CA LYS A 192 1.14 -18.61 -0.18
C LYS A 192 2.57 -18.24 0.16
N GLY A 193 3.24 -19.14 0.88
CA GLY A 193 4.66 -19.11 1.18
C GLY A 193 5.38 -20.34 0.63
N TYR A 194 6.69 -20.24 0.44
CA TYR A 194 7.56 -21.39 0.26
C TYR A 194 8.09 -21.80 1.63
N GLU A 195 8.02 -23.10 1.96
CA GLU A 195 8.46 -23.59 3.28
C GLU A 195 9.99 -23.67 3.39
N THR A 196 10.67 -23.91 2.27
CA THR A 196 12.12 -24.16 2.23
C THR A 196 12.78 -23.59 0.98
N SER A 197 14.11 -23.50 1.00
CA SER A 197 14.93 -23.13 -0.17
C SER A 197 14.91 -24.13 -1.32
N SER A 198 14.36 -25.34 -1.11
CA SER A 198 14.20 -26.37 -2.12
C SER A 198 12.75 -26.54 -2.59
N SER A 199 11.83 -25.70 -2.09
CA SER A 199 10.41 -25.78 -2.43
C SER A 199 10.20 -25.58 -3.93
N THR A 200 9.38 -26.45 -4.54
CA THR A 200 9.02 -26.38 -5.96
C THR A 200 7.60 -25.84 -6.18
N ALA A 201 6.85 -25.65 -5.11
CA ALA A 201 5.52 -25.04 -5.10
C ALA A 201 5.30 -24.31 -3.77
N GLY A 202 4.48 -23.25 -3.81
CA GLY A 202 4.04 -22.55 -2.59
C GLY A 202 2.90 -23.30 -1.92
N VAL A 203 2.90 -23.31 -0.59
CA VAL A 203 1.82 -23.85 0.23
C VAL A 203 0.90 -22.73 0.70
N GLN A 204 -0.37 -23.06 0.91
CA GLN A 204 -1.38 -22.10 1.36
C GLN A 204 -1.12 -21.71 2.81
N ILE A 205 -1.25 -20.41 3.09
CA ILE A 205 -1.24 -19.83 4.43
C ILE A 205 -2.64 -19.29 4.67
N ASP A 206 -3.30 -19.82 5.70
CA ASP A 206 -4.64 -19.40 6.08
C ASP A 206 -4.61 -18.19 7.01
N GLY A 207 -5.74 -17.48 7.10
CA GLY A 207 -5.91 -16.34 8.01
C GLY A 207 -5.24 -15.05 7.54
N ALA A 208 -4.90 -14.92 6.26
CA ALA A 208 -4.42 -13.67 5.70
C ALA A 208 -5.48 -12.57 5.82
N GLU A 209 -5.09 -11.44 6.40
CA GLU A 209 -5.95 -10.27 6.53
C GLU A 209 -5.60 -9.23 5.46
N GLY A 210 -6.64 -8.61 4.91
CA GLY A 210 -6.50 -7.49 4.00
C GLY A 210 -6.67 -6.17 4.74
N ASP A 211 -5.95 -5.16 4.30
CA ASP A 211 -5.93 -3.84 4.91
C ASP A 211 -6.83 -2.83 4.17
N ASN A 212 -7.06 -1.68 4.81
CA ASN A 212 -7.65 -0.51 4.18
C ASN A 212 -6.87 0.75 4.54
N GLY A 213 -6.89 1.71 3.61
CA GLY A 213 -6.29 3.00 3.86
C GLY A 213 -6.96 4.11 3.09
N THR A 214 -6.76 5.32 3.61
CA THR A 214 -7.51 6.50 3.17
C THR A 214 -6.59 7.57 2.63
N ILE A 215 -6.95 8.10 1.46
CA ILE A 215 -6.44 9.36 0.93
C ILE A 215 -7.48 10.43 1.29
N THR A 216 -7.13 11.36 2.18
CA THR A 216 -7.99 12.49 2.54
C THR A 216 -7.55 13.74 1.80
N ILE A 217 -8.46 14.33 1.04
CA ILE A 217 -8.15 15.53 0.25
C ILE A 217 -8.36 16.78 1.11
N VAL A 218 -7.30 17.56 1.27
CA VAL A 218 -7.30 18.80 2.04
C VAL A 218 -7.15 20.01 1.12
N PRO A 219 -7.62 21.22 1.53
CA PRO A 219 -7.44 22.42 0.73
C PRO A 219 -5.96 22.66 0.43
N ALA A 220 -5.64 23.05 -0.80
CA ALA A 220 -4.30 23.49 -1.12
C ALA A 220 -3.92 24.66 -0.20
N PRO A 221 -2.69 24.70 0.36
CA PRO A 221 -2.29 25.70 1.36
C PRO A 221 -2.55 27.17 0.96
N GLY A 222 -2.56 27.49 -0.33
CA GLY A 222 -2.84 28.83 -0.85
C GLY A 222 -4.29 29.31 -0.71
N VAL A 223 -5.27 28.41 -0.53
CA VAL A 223 -6.70 28.77 -0.45
C VAL A 223 -7.05 29.38 0.91
N LEU A 224 -6.35 28.98 1.98
CA LEU A 224 -6.53 29.54 3.32
C LEU A 224 -5.99 30.97 3.45
N PHE A 225 -4.91 31.30 2.74
CA PHE A 225 -4.33 32.65 2.73
C PHE A 225 -5.20 33.66 1.97
N ALA A 226 -5.86 33.25 0.87
CA ALA A 226 -6.73 34.13 0.10
C ALA A 226 -7.99 34.55 0.87
N ALA A 227 -8.57 33.65 1.67
CA ALA A 227 -9.71 33.96 2.53
C ALA A 227 -9.35 34.95 3.66
N GLY A 228 -8.15 34.82 4.24
CA GLY A 228 -7.66 35.72 5.30
C GLY A 228 -7.34 37.14 4.80
N ILE A 229 -6.81 37.27 3.58
CA ILE A 229 -6.46 38.59 3.01
C ILE A 229 -7.70 39.32 2.45
N ALA A 230 -8.67 38.59 1.89
CA ALA A 230 -9.94 39.18 1.44
C ALA A 230 -10.74 39.78 2.62
N GLY A 231 -10.71 39.15 3.80
CA GLY A 231 -11.30 39.69 5.02
C GLY A 231 -10.58 40.94 5.56
N LEU A 232 -9.28 41.06 5.35
CA LEU A 232 -8.48 42.20 5.82
C LEU A 232 -8.52 43.41 4.85
N ALA A 233 -8.79 43.20 3.57
CA ALA A 233 -8.93 44.27 2.58
C ALA A 233 -10.28 45.02 2.64
N VAL A 234 -11.31 44.46 3.29
CA VAL A 234 -12.66 45.06 3.37
C VAL A 234 -12.86 46.02 4.56
N VAL A 235 -11.92 46.10 5.52
CA VAL A 235 -12.10 46.89 6.76
C VAL A 235 -11.47 48.30 6.72
N ARG A 236 -11.02 48.80 5.57
CA ARG A 236 -10.51 50.18 5.46
C ARG A 236 -11.22 51.04 4.41
N ARG A 237 -12.52 51.30 4.62
CA ARG A 237 -13.17 52.48 4.04
C ARG A 237 -14.36 52.99 4.85
N ARG A 238 -14.11 53.52 6.06
CA ARG A 238 -14.99 54.52 6.71
C ARG A 238 -14.20 55.43 7.65
N ARG A 239 -13.74 56.56 7.11
CA ARG A 239 -13.85 57.95 7.58
C ARG A 239 -12.78 58.79 6.92
#